data_AF-A0A1U7R751-F1
#
_entry.id   AF-A0A1U7R751-F1
#
_cell.length_a   1.000
_cell.length_b   1.000
_cell.length_c   1.000
_cell.angle_alpha   90.00
_cell.angle_beta   90.00
_cell.angle_gamma   90.00
#
_symmetry.space_group_name_H-M   'P 1'
#
loop_
_entity.id
_entity.type
_entity.pdbx_description
1 polymer ?
#
loop_
_entity_poly.entity_id
_entity_poly.type
_entity_poly.pdbx_seq_one_letter_code
_entity_poly.pdbx_strand_id
1 'polypeptide(L)'
;MVFRRYVEVGRVAYVSFGPHAGKLVAIVDVIDQNRALVDGPCTRVRRQAMPFKCMQLTDFVLKFPHSARQKYVRKAWEKADINTKWAATRWAKKIDARERKAKMTDFDRFKVMKAKKMRNRIIKTEVKKLQRAAILKASPKKAPVAKAAIAAAAAAAAAAKAKVPAKKATGPAKKAAGQKAAAPAKGQKGQKTPAQKAPASKAAGKKA
;
A
#
# COMPACT_ATOMS: atom_id res chain seq x y z
N MET A 1 -2.45 -35.01 1.35
CA MET A 1 -1.40 -34.56 2.29
C MET A 1 -1.82 -33.27 2.97
N VAL A 2 -1.46 -33.06 4.24
CA VAL A 2 -1.84 -31.87 5.04
C VAL A 2 -0.82 -30.73 4.87
N PHE A 3 0.48 -31.04 4.80
CA PHE A 3 1.52 -30.04 4.62
C PHE A 3 1.55 -29.50 3.18
N ARG A 4 1.83 -28.19 3.03
CA ARG A 4 1.77 -27.45 1.75
C ARG A 4 3.06 -26.70 1.38
N ARG A 5 4.02 -26.63 2.30
CA ARG A 5 5.34 -26.02 2.09
C ARG A 5 6.37 -26.97 2.71
N TYR A 6 7.37 -27.34 1.93
CA TYR A 6 8.39 -28.31 2.31
C TYR A 6 9.78 -27.67 2.15
N VAL A 7 10.76 -28.13 2.94
CA VAL A 7 12.17 -27.79 2.69
C VAL A 7 12.59 -28.56 1.43
N GLU A 8 12.93 -27.85 0.36
CA GLU A 8 13.34 -28.41 -0.91
C GLU A 8 14.27 -27.44 -1.66
N VAL A 9 15.07 -27.98 -2.58
CA VAL A 9 15.96 -27.19 -3.44
C VAL A 9 15.14 -26.20 -4.27
N GLY A 10 15.57 -24.93 -4.27
CA GLY A 10 14.93 -23.85 -5.00
C GLY A 10 13.76 -23.18 -4.28
N ARG A 11 13.24 -23.69 -3.16
CA ARG A 11 12.18 -22.98 -2.43
C ARG A 11 12.69 -21.66 -1.84
N VAL A 12 11.90 -20.61 -2.03
CA VAL A 12 12.16 -19.28 -1.49
C VAL A 12 11.65 -19.20 -0.05
N ALA A 13 12.48 -18.72 0.86
CA ALA A 13 12.15 -18.44 2.24
C ALA A 13 12.33 -16.94 2.57
N TYR A 14 11.58 -16.46 3.55
CA TYR A 14 11.69 -15.13 4.13
C TYR A 14 12.47 -15.22 5.45
N VAL A 15 13.58 -14.49 5.58
CA VAL A 15 14.40 -14.49 6.81
C VAL A 15 13.73 -13.59 7.85
N SER A 16 13.29 -14.16 8.97
CA SER A 16 12.51 -13.46 9.98
C SER A 16 13.36 -12.74 11.03
N PHE A 17 14.57 -13.24 11.33
CA PHE A 17 15.50 -12.65 12.31
C PHE A 17 16.96 -13.01 11.99
N GLY A 18 17.90 -12.38 12.70
CA GLY A 18 19.34 -12.48 12.42
C GLY A 18 19.85 -11.44 11.41
N PRO A 19 21.12 -11.55 10.94
CA PRO A 19 21.80 -10.49 10.17
C PRO A 19 21.21 -10.21 8.78
N HIS A 20 20.28 -11.06 8.31
CA HIS A 20 19.59 -10.91 7.03
C HIS A 20 18.06 -10.79 7.18
N ALA A 21 17.57 -10.44 8.38
CA ALA A 21 16.15 -10.22 8.64
C ALA A 21 15.48 -9.29 7.60
N GLY A 22 14.25 -9.63 7.20
CA GLY A 22 13.48 -8.90 6.19
C GLY A 22 13.80 -9.28 4.74
N LYS A 23 14.88 -10.01 4.47
CA LYS A 23 15.28 -10.41 3.11
C LYS A 23 14.64 -11.74 2.70
N LEU A 24 14.42 -11.91 1.40
CA LEU A 24 14.16 -13.23 0.81
C LEU A 24 15.46 -13.92 0.43
N VAL A 25 15.44 -15.25 0.45
CA VAL A 25 16.55 -16.13 0.07
C VAL A 25 16.01 -17.41 -0.59
N ALA A 26 16.81 -18.10 -1.40
CA ALA A 26 16.50 -19.43 -1.90
C ALA A 26 17.31 -20.48 -1.13
N ILE A 27 16.68 -21.61 -0.81
CA ILE A 27 17.37 -22.82 -0.40
C ILE A 27 18.07 -23.38 -1.64
N VAL A 28 19.38 -23.58 -1.56
CA VAL A 28 20.20 -24.16 -2.64
C VAL A 28 20.53 -25.62 -2.33
N ASP A 29 20.67 -25.95 -1.05
CA ASP A 29 20.98 -27.29 -0.56
C ASP A 29 20.52 -27.49 0.89
N VAL A 30 20.45 -28.73 1.34
CA VAL A 30 20.23 -29.09 2.76
C VAL A 30 21.53 -29.63 3.34
N ILE A 31 22.03 -29.02 4.42
CA ILE A 31 23.31 -29.39 5.05
C ILE A 31 23.07 -30.45 6.12
N ASP A 32 22.06 -30.21 6.96
CA ASP A 32 21.62 -31.11 8.02
C ASP A 32 20.15 -30.80 8.39
N GLN A 33 19.58 -31.55 9.33
CA GLN A 33 18.19 -31.37 9.80
C GLN A 33 17.86 -29.94 10.28
N ASN A 34 18.86 -29.17 10.71
CA ASN A 34 18.71 -27.84 11.29
C ASN A 34 19.16 -26.70 10.35
N ARG A 35 19.95 -26.96 9.29
CA ARG A 35 20.58 -25.94 8.42
C ARG A 35 20.48 -26.26 6.93
N ALA A 36 20.22 -25.21 6.13
CA ALA A 36 20.34 -25.23 4.68
C ALA A 36 21.52 -24.39 4.19
N LEU A 37 22.02 -24.71 3.00
CA LEU A 37 22.84 -23.82 2.19
C LEU A 37 21.91 -22.87 1.44
N VAL A 38 22.12 -21.57 1.61
CA VAL A 38 21.15 -20.52 1.25
C VAL A 38 21.83 -19.41 0.46
N ASP A 39 21.14 -18.86 -0.54
CA ASP A 39 21.66 -17.83 -1.45
C ASP A 39 20.58 -16.78 -1.79
N GLY A 40 20.94 -15.49 -1.85
CA GLY A 40 20.03 -14.38 -2.16
C GLY A 40 20.65 -13.37 -3.12
N PRO A 41 20.93 -13.77 -4.39
CA PRO A 41 21.70 -12.97 -5.32
C PRO A 41 21.05 -11.63 -5.69
N CYS A 42 19.72 -11.57 -5.68
CA CYS A 42 18.94 -10.38 -6.01
C CYS A 42 18.47 -9.59 -4.77
N THR A 43 18.78 -10.08 -3.56
CA THR A 43 18.34 -9.53 -2.26
C THR A 43 19.48 -9.13 -1.34
N ARG A 44 20.73 -9.18 -1.83
CA ARG A 44 21.95 -8.86 -1.07
C ARG A 44 22.12 -9.79 0.16
N VAL A 45 21.97 -11.09 -0.06
CA VAL A 45 22.44 -12.16 0.84
C VAL A 45 23.48 -12.98 0.07
N ARG A 46 24.72 -13.05 0.61
CA ARG A 46 25.76 -13.92 0.05
C ARG A 46 25.43 -15.39 0.35
N ARG A 47 25.96 -16.30 -0.45
CA ARG A 47 25.84 -17.75 -0.19
C ARG A 47 26.44 -18.09 1.19
N GLN A 48 25.64 -18.71 2.05
CA GLN A 48 26.04 -19.11 3.40
C GLN A 48 25.16 -20.24 3.94
N ALA A 49 25.61 -20.92 5.00
CA ALA A 49 24.73 -21.75 5.82
C ALA A 49 23.72 -20.86 6.59
N MET A 50 22.50 -21.35 6.78
CA MET A 50 21.45 -20.66 7.54
C MET A 50 20.52 -21.66 8.23
N PRO A 51 20.22 -21.51 9.54
CA PRO A 51 19.36 -22.43 10.26
C PRO A 51 17.89 -22.27 9.90
N PHE A 52 17.15 -23.37 9.77
CA PHE A 52 15.72 -23.33 9.44
C PHE A 52 14.88 -22.49 10.43
N LYS A 53 15.30 -22.46 11.70
CA LYS A 53 14.62 -21.69 12.77
C LYS A 53 14.50 -20.19 12.47
N CYS A 54 15.39 -19.58 11.66
CA CYS A 54 15.31 -18.15 11.34
C CYS A 54 14.61 -17.81 10.02
N MET A 55 14.20 -18.81 9.22
CA MET A 55 13.57 -18.61 7.92
C MET A 55 12.14 -19.18 7.88
N GLN A 56 11.25 -18.49 7.17
CA GLN A 56 9.85 -18.86 7.01
C GLN A 56 9.58 -19.17 5.53
N LEU A 57 9.26 -20.43 5.23
CA LEU A 57 9.04 -20.89 3.86
C LEU A 57 7.90 -20.11 3.19
N THR A 58 8.12 -19.66 1.96
CA THR A 58 7.08 -19.03 1.11
C THR A 58 6.46 -20.06 0.15
N ASP A 59 5.46 -19.64 -0.62
CA ASP A 59 4.83 -20.48 -1.65
C ASP A 59 5.66 -20.57 -2.96
N PHE A 60 6.70 -19.75 -3.12
CA PHE A 60 7.49 -19.69 -4.36
C PHE A 60 8.60 -20.74 -4.39
N VAL A 61 8.74 -21.44 -5.52
CA VAL A 61 9.80 -22.41 -5.80
C VAL A 61 10.46 -22.08 -7.13
N LEU A 62 11.79 -22.00 -7.12
CA LEU A 62 12.64 -21.83 -8.29
C LEU A 62 13.10 -23.20 -8.80
N LYS A 63 13.30 -23.34 -10.11
CA LYS A 63 13.77 -24.58 -10.72
C LYS A 63 15.25 -24.45 -11.10
N PHE A 64 16.13 -25.07 -10.32
CA PHE A 64 17.56 -25.25 -10.57
C PHE A 64 18.08 -26.49 -9.81
N PRO A 65 19.17 -27.16 -10.24
CA PRO A 65 19.67 -28.36 -9.57
C PRO A 65 20.33 -28.04 -8.22
N HIS A 66 20.47 -29.05 -7.35
CA HIS A 66 21.13 -28.87 -6.05
C HIS A 66 22.57 -28.33 -6.19
N SER A 67 23.07 -27.68 -5.14
CA SER A 67 24.41 -27.06 -5.09
C SER A 67 24.72 -25.96 -6.15
N ALA A 68 23.83 -25.71 -7.12
CA ALA A 68 24.09 -24.90 -8.32
C ALA A 68 24.78 -23.54 -8.05
N ARG A 69 25.75 -23.14 -8.88
CA ARG A 69 26.49 -21.87 -8.74
C ARG A 69 25.55 -20.65 -8.79
N GLN A 70 25.89 -19.58 -8.06
CA GLN A 70 25.06 -18.38 -7.88
C GLN A 70 24.57 -17.73 -9.19
N LYS A 71 25.35 -17.83 -10.29
CA LYS A 71 24.97 -17.38 -11.64
C LYS A 71 23.66 -18.01 -12.14
N TYR A 72 23.40 -19.27 -11.80
CA TYR A 72 22.16 -19.98 -12.18
C TYR A 72 21.00 -19.64 -11.25
N VAL A 73 21.24 -19.56 -9.94
CA VAL A 73 20.24 -19.12 -8.95
C VAL A 73 19.75 -17.70 -9.27
N ARG A 74 20.67 -16.80 -9.65
CA ARG A 74 20.35 -15.45 -10.14
C ARG A 74 19.42 -15.50 -11.35
N LYS A 75 19.82 -16.20 -12.43
CA LYS A 75 19.02 -16.33 -13.65
C LYS A 75 17.63 -16.91 -13.38
N ALA A 76 17.52 -17.89 -12.48
CA ALA A 76 16.24 -18.47 -12.09
C ALA A 76 15.36 -17.47 -11.31
N TRP A 77 15.95 -16.72 -10.38
CA TRP A 77 15.26 -15.69 -9.59
C TRP A 77 14.71 -14.56 -10.45
N GLU A 78 15.52 -14.10 -11.41
CA GLU A 78 15.18 -13.04 -12.36
C GLU A 78 14.13 -13.54 -13.38
N LYS A 79 14.33 -14.71 -14.01
CA LYS A 79 13.32 -15.33 -14.90
C LYS A 79 11.97 -15.64 -14.20
N ALA A 80 11.96 -15.74 -12.88
CA ALA A 80 10.75 -16.00 -12.11
C ALA A 80 10.13 -14.75 -11.47
N ASP A 81 10.68 -13.54 -11.64
CA ASP A 81 10.16 -12.27 -11.09
C ASP A 81 9.82 -12.29 -9.59
N ILE A 82 10.61 -13.01 -8.79
CA ILE A 82 10.29 -13.28 -7.38
C ILE A 82 10.13 -11.98 -6.57
N ASN A 83 10.94 -10.95 -6.83
CA ASN A 83 10.83 -9.67 -6.13
C ASN A 83 9.46 -8.99 -6.38
N THR A 84 9.02 -8.95 -7.64
CA THR A 84 7.75 -8.36 -8.06
C THR A 84 6.56 -9.16 -7.52
N LYS A 85 6.63 -10.50 -7.64
CA LYS A 85 5.60 -11.41 -7.14
C LYS A 85 5.49 -11.36 -5.61
N TRP A 86 6.61 -11.27 -4.89
CA TRP A 86 6.63 -11.07 -3.44
C TRP A 86 5.97 -9.74 -3.05
N ALA A 87 6.39 -8.62 -3.64
CA ALA A 87 5.83 -7.30 -3.37
C ALA A 87 4.31 -7.22 -3.64
N ALA A 88 3.81 -7.99 -4.63
CA ALA A 88 2.39 -8.12 -4.90
C ALA A 88 1.62 -8.88 -3.79
N THR A 89 2.26 -9.75 -3.02
CA THR A 89 1.58 -10.58 -2.00
C THR A 89 0.95 -9.77 -0.86
N ARG A 90 -0.11 -10.34 -0.26
CA ARG A 90 -0.68 -9.85 1.01
C ARG A 90 0.30 -9.99 2.20
N TRP A 91 1.42 -10.71 2.07
CA TRP A 91 2.42 -10.84 3.12
C TRP A 91 3.38 -9.65 3.10
N ALA A 92 4.04 -9.38 1.97
CA ALA A 92 4.90 -8.21 1.80
C ALA A 92 4.15 -6.90 2.10
N LYS A 93 2.93 -6.74 1.58
CA LYS A 93 2.07 -5.58 1.84
C LYS A 93 1.71 -5.40 3.34
N LYS A 94 1.70 -6.47 4.14
CA LYS A 94 1.55 -6.39 5.61
C LYS A 94 2.84 -6.01 6.34
N ILE A 95 4.01 -6.34 5.78
CA ILE A 95 5.32 -5.93 6.31
C ILE A 95 5.53 -4.43 6.04
N ASP A 96 5.38 -4.01 4.78
CA ASP A 96 5.42 -2.61 4.34
C ASP A 96 4.43 -1.73 5.13
N ALA A 97 3.17 -2.15 5.29
CA ALA A 97 2.20 -1.41 6.10
C ALA A 97 2.57 -1.32 7.59
N ARG A 98 3.29 -2.31 8.13
CA ARG A 98 3.83 -2.26 9.51
C ARG A 98 4.96 -1.24 9.61
N GLU A 99 5.89 -1.25 8.65
CA GLU A 99 6.98 -0.28 8.59
C GLU A 99 6.49 1.15 8.40
N ARG A 100 5.55 1.40 7.49
CA ARG A 100 4.94 2.73 7.29
C ARG A 100 4.22 3.22 8.55
N LYS A 101 3.60 2.32 9.32
CA LYS A 101 3.00 2.67 10.62
C LYS A 101 4.06 3.01 11.68
N ALA A 102 5.20 2.32 11.69
CA ALA A 102 6.30 2.61 12.61
C ALA A 102 7.00 3.94 12.28
N LYS A 103 7.15 4.26 10.99
CA LYS A 103 7.76 5.48 10.45
C LYS A 103 6.80 6.69 10.40
N MET A 104 5.64 6.62 11.08
CA MET A 104 4.55 7.61 10.95
C MET A 104 4.75 8.84 11.86
N THR A 105 4.80 10.03 11.27
CA THR A 105 4.97 11.31 12.01
C THR A 105 3.76 11.65 12.89
N ASP A 106 3.91 12.60 13.82
CA ASP A 106 2.81 13.05 14.67
C ASP A 106 1.65 13.65 13.87
N PHE A 107 1.97 14.53 12.92
CA PHE A 107 0.99 15.13 12.02
C PHE A 107 0.26 14.08 11.17
N ASP A 108 0.94 13.01 10.74
CA ASP A 108 0.29 11.87 10.08
C ASP A 108 -0.63 11.10 11.02
N ARG A 109 -0.22 10.87 12.28
CA ARG A 109 -1.08 10.26 13.31
C ARG A 109 -2.35 11.10 13.56
N PHE A 110 -2.25 12.43 13.57
CA PHE A 110 -3.41 13.33 13.66
C PHE A 110 -4.35 13.22 12.45
N LYS A 111 -3.82 13.30 11.22
CA LYS A 111 -4.59 13.14 9.98
C LYS A 111 -5.31 11.78 9.95
N VAL A 112 -4.60 10.70 10.28
CA VAL A 112 -5.15 9.33 10.37
C VAL A 112 -6.25 9.24 11.44
N MET A 113 -6.08 9.87 12.61
CA MET A 113 -7.08 9.89 13.67
C MET A 113 -8.38 10.57 13.21
N LYS A 114 -8.31 11.74 12.58
CA LYS A 114 -9.49 12.47 12.08
C LYS A 114 -10.21 11.68 10.98
N ALA A 115 -9.48 11.15 9.99
CA ALA A 115 -10.04 10.32 8.92
C ALA A 115 -10.69 9.03 9.45
N LYS A 116 -10.02 8.32 10.37
CA LYS A 116 -10.55 7.12 11.02
C LYS A 116 -11.81 7.41 11.84
N LYS A 117 -11.88 8.56 12.53
CA LYS A 117 -13.07 8.98 13.29
C LYS A 117 -14.28 9.16 12.38
N MET A 118 -14.12 9.82 11.22
CA MET A 118 -15.22 9.98 10.25
C MET A 118 -15.63 8.65 9.60
N ARG A 119 -14.66 7.84 9.12
CA ARG A 119 -14.91 6.51 8.55
C ARG A 119 -15.70 5.63 9.52
N ASN A 120 -15.32 5.61 10.80
CA ASN A 120 -16.00 4.82 11.82
C ASN A 120 -17.42 5.34 12.11
N ARG A 121 -17.69 6.66 12.02
CA ARG A 121 -19.04 7.23 12.17
C ARG A 121 -19.97 6.78 11.03
N ILE A 122 -19.48 6.74 9.79
CA ILE A 122 -20.24 6.25 8.63
C ILE A 122 -20.55 4.76 8.82
N ILE A 123 -19.53 3.93 9.06
CA ILE A 123 -19.71 2.47 9.26
C ILE A 123 -20.67 2.17 10.42
N LYS A 124 -20.55 2.86 11.56
CA LYS A 124 -21.44 2.66 12.73
C LYS A 124 -22.88 3.07 12.45
N THR A 125 -23.10 4.01 11.53
CA THR A 125 -24.44 4.39 11.06
C THR A 125 -25.02 3.30 10.14
N GLU A 126 -24.24 2.82 9.17
CA GLU A 126 -24.72 1.85 8.20
C GLU A 126 -24.97 0.46 8.80
N VAL A 127 -24.07 -0.01 9.67
CA VAL A 127 -24.26 -1.27 10.43
C VAL A 127 -25.54 -1.20 11.27
N LYS A 128 -25.89 -0.06 11.86
CA LYS A 128 -27.17 0.12 12.57
C LYS A 128 -28.40 0.03 11.65
N LYS A 129 -28.32 0.49 10.40
CA LYS A 129 -29.40 0.30 9.42
C LYS A 129 -29.54 -1.18 9.04
N LEU A 130 -28.42 -1.84 8.73
CA LEU A 130 -28.40 -3.26 8.37
C LEU A 130 -28.93 -4.15 9.51
N GLN A 131 -28.55 -3.87 10.76
CA GLN A 131 -29.09 -4.55 11.94
C GLN A 131 -30.61 -4.34 12.08
N ARG A 132 -31.11 -3.11 11.92
CA ARG A 132 -32.57 -2.84 11.93
C ARG A 132 -33.30 -3.58 10.81
N ALA A 133 -32.75 -3.63 9.60
CA ALA A 133 -33.33 -4.36 8.48
C ALA A 133 -33.31 -5.89 8.70
N ALA A 134 -32.24 -6.43 9.29
CA ALA A 134 -32.14 -7.85 9.65
C ALA A 134 -33.18 -8.24 10.72
N ILE A 135 -33.33 -7.43 11.77
CA ILE A 135 -34.36 -7.62 12.81
C ILE A 135 -35.77 -7.56 12.20
N LEU A 136 -36.01 -6.65 11.25
CA LEU A 136 -37.29 -6.54 10.56
C LEU A 136 -37.63 -7.81 9.76
N LYS A 137 -36.64 -8.42 9.10
CA LYS A 137 -36.80 -9.70 8.38
C LYS A 137 -36.97 -10.90 9.32
N ALA A 138 -36.27 -10.90 10.47
CA ALA A 138 -36.28 -12.01 11.43
C ALA A 138 -37.47 -12.00 12.41
N SER A 139 -38.32 -10.98 12.39
CA SER A 139 -39.44 -10.85 13.35
C SER A 139 -40.61 -10.04 12.77
N PRO A 140 -41.46 -10.62 11.90
CA PRO A 140 -42.56 -9.90 11.26
C PRO A 140 -43.55 -9.28 12.26
N LYS A 141 -43.77 -9.88 13.44
CA LYS A 141 -44.61 -9.30 14.51
C LYS A 141 -44.12 -7.94 15.06
N LYS A 142 -42.89 -7.50 14.78
CA LYS A 142 -42.38 -6.14 15.13
C LYS A 142 -42.32 -5.17 13.94
N ALA A 143 -42.78 -5.57 12.75
CA ALA A 143 -42.74 -4.76 11.54
C ALA A 143 -43.49 -3.40 11.63
N PRO A 144 -44.72 -3.28 12.20
CA PRO A 144 -45.43 -2.00 12.22
C PRO A 144 -44.76 -0.97 13.14
N VAL A 145 -44.37 -1.37 14.35
CA VAL A 145 -43.72 -0.48 15.33
C VAL A 145 -42.38 0.04 14.80
N ALA A 146 -41.61 -0.81 14.10
CA ALA A 146 -40.36 -0.40 13.46
C ALA A 146 -40.57 0.55 12.27
N LYS A 147 -41.62 0.36 11.45
CA LYS A 147 -42.00 1.32 10.39
C LYS A 147 -42.38 2.68 10.98
N ALA A 148 -43.22 2.72 12.02
CA ALA A 148 -43.64 3.95 12.69
C ALA A 148 -42.44 4.73 13.27
N ALA A 149 -41.52 4.04 13.95
CA ALA A 149 -40.31 4.66 14.51
C ALA A 149 -39.36 5.22 13.43
N ILE A 150 -39.33 4.63 12.23
CA ILE A 150 -38.55 5.13 11.09
C ILE A 150 -39.21 6.37 10.47
N ALA A 151 -40.54 6.37 10.32
CA ALA A 151 -41.29 7.54 9.84
C ALA A 151 -41.16 8.74 10.80
N ALA A 152 -41.33 8.52 12.11
CA ALA A 152 -41.14 9.56 13.13
C ALA A 152 -39.71 10.13 13.14
N ALA A 153 -38.68 9.28 12.97
CA ALA A 153 -37.30 9.73 12.88
C ALA A 153 -37.01 10.53 11.58
N ALA A 154 -37.68 10.20 10.47
CA ALA A 154 -37.60 10.98 9.23
C ALA A 154 -38.28 12.35 9.37
N ALA A 155 -39.46 12.41 9.98
CA ALA A 155 -40.17 13.65 10.28
C ALA A 155 -39.37 14.57 11.21
N ALA A 156 -38.77 14.02 12.29
CA ALA A 156 -37.89 14.77 13.17
C ALA A 156 -36.63 15.32 12.47
N ALA A 157 -36.05 14.54 11.54
CA ALA A 157 -34.91 14.99 10.73
C ALA A 157 -35.29 16.08 9.70
N ALA A 158 -36.53 16.12 9.22
CA ALA A 158 -37.05 17.20 8.40
C ALA A 158 -37.30 18.47 9.25
N ALA A 159 -37.97 18.35 10.40
CA ALA A 159 -38.23 19.45 11.32
C ALA A 159 -36.93 20.11 11.82
N ALA A 160 -35.87 19.33 12.05
CA ALA A 160 -34.55 19.85 12.43
C ALA A 160 -33.89 20.71 11.34
N LYS A 161 -34.20 20.50 10.05
CA LYS A 161 -33.73 21.36 8.95
C LYS A 161 -34.52 22.68 8.84
N ALA A 162 -35.77 22.69 9.29
CA ALA A 162 -36.66 23.85 9.21
C ALA A 162 -36.41 24.90 10.34
N LYS A 163 -35.54 24.61 11.31
CA LYS A 163 -35.37 25.41 12.55
C LYS A 163 -34.02 26.15 12.68
N VAL A 164 -33.34 26.43 11.56
CA VAL A 164 -32.15 27.30 11.54
C VAL A 164 -32.55 28.69 11.03
N PRO A 165 -32.65 29.72 11.90
CA PRO A 165 -32.97 31.08 11.46
C PRO A 165 -31.74 31.72 10.78
N ALA A 166 -31.93 32.28 9.59
CA ALA A 166 -30.89 33.01 8.88
C ALA A 166 -30.69 34.41 9.47
N LYS A 167 -29.48 34.70 9.98
CA LYS A 167 -29.08 36.10 10.21
C LYS A 167 -28.59 36.73 8.91
N LYS A 168 -29.18 37.87 8.57
CA LYS A 168 -28.97 38.64 7.34
C LYS A 168 -27.75 39.55 7.47
N ALA A 169 -26.92 39.61 6.44
CA ALA A 169 -25.92 40.66 6.22
C ALA A 169 -26.15 41.26 4.81
N THR A 170 -25.69 42.50 4.60
CA THR A 170 -26.14 43.37 3.49
C THR A 170 -25.10 43.54 2.37
N GLY A 171 -25.55 43.77 1.13
CA GLY A 171 -24.70 44.04 -0.05
C GLY A 171 -25.36 43.61 -1.38
N PRO A 172 -25.44 44.45 -2.44
CA PRO A 172 -26.30 44.18 -3.62
C PRO A 172 -25.60 43.74 -4.93
N ALA A 173 -26.44 43.33 -5.91
CA ALA A 173 -26.14 42.89 -7.29
C ALA A 173 -25.35 43.91 -8.17
N LYS A 174 -24.69 43.53 -9.29
CA LYS A 174 -25.15 42.99 -10.62
C LYS A 174 -23.92 42.37 -11.36
N LYS A 175 -23.92 41.63 -12.49
CA LYS A 175 -24.85 40.94 -13.46
C LYS A 175 -24.02 39.73 -14.01
N ALA A 176 -24.53 38.52 -14.27
CA ALA A 176 -25.34 37.99 -15.38
C ALA A 176 -24.66 37.85 -16.78
N ALA A 177 -24.51 36.60 -17.26
CA ALA A 177 -24.17 36.11 -18.62
C ALA A 177 -22.79 36.49 -19.24
N GLY A 178 -22.20 35.72 -20.18
CA GLY A 178 -22.52 34.36 -20.64
C GLY A 178 -21.87 33.93 -21.99
N GLN A 179 -21.83 32.62 -22.25
CA GLN A 179 -21.55 31.94 -23.55
C GLN A 179 -20.09 31.79 -24.06
N LYS A 180 -19.95 31.11 -25.21
CA LYS A 180 -18.83 30.23 -25.63
C LYS A 180 -17.79 30.86 -26.59
N ALA A 181 -16.56 30.36 -26.45
CA ALA A 181 -15.60 29.96 -27.50
C ALA A 181 -15.21 30.92 -28.66
N ALA A 182 -13.92 31.28 -28.70
CA ALA A 182 -13.09 31.22 -29.91
C ALA A 182 -11.57 31.27 -29.56
N ALA A 183 -10.75 30.77 -30.48
CA ALA A 183 -9.29 30.97 -30.61
C ALA A 183 -8.98 30.88 -32.13
N PRO A 184 -7.78 31.22 -32.66
CA PRO A 184 -6.53 31.59 -31.98
C PRO A 184 -5.84 32.87 -32.55
N ALA A 185 -4.63 33.20 -32.07
CA ALA A 185 -3.70 34.09 -32.79
C ALA A 185 -2.20 33.74 -32.53
N LYS A 186 -1.37 33.86 -33.56
CA LYS A 186 0.10 33.97 -33.51
C LYS A 186 0.44 35.48 -33.49
N GLY A 187 1.59 36.01 -33.04
CA GLY A 187 2.82 35.41 -32.51
C GLY A 187 4.08 35.95 -33.21
N GLN A 188 4.89 36.78 -32.53
CA GLN A 188 6.24 37.25 -32.93
C GLN A 188 7.10 37.43 -31.65
N LYS A 189 8.31 36.85 -31.55
CA LYS A 189 9.64 37.49 -31.84
C LYS A 189 9.72 38.91 -31.23
N GLY A 190 10.58 39.25 -30.26
CA GLY A 190 11.98 38.89 -29.96
C GLY A 190 12.70 40.22 -29.60
N GLN A 191 13.89 40.32 -29.02
CA GLN A 191 14.91 39.37 -28.53
C GLN A 191 15.15 39.71 -27.01
N LYS A 192 16.29 39.62 -26.30
CA LYS A 192 17.66 39.08 -26.49
C LYS A 192 18.30 38.83 -25.11
N THR A 193 19.46 38.17 -25.06
CA THR A 193 20.42 38.15 -23.94
C THR A 193 21.85 38.24 -24.47
N PRO A 194 22.82 38.68 -23.64
CA PRO A 194 23.90 37.79 -23.18
C PRO A 194 23.98 37.76 -21.63
N ALA A 195 24.19 36.64 -20.93
CA ALA A 195 25.37 35.74 -20.91
C ALA A 195 26.60 36.36 -20.21
N GLN A 196 27.45 35.69 -19.44
CA GLN A 196 27.54 34.31 -18.87
C GLN A 196 28.81 34.28 -17.98
N LYS A 197 28.84 33.56 -16.84
CA LYS A 197 30.04 32.77 -16.43
C LYS A 197 29.86 31.90 -15.17
N ALA A 198 29.90 30.59 -15.39
CA ALA A 198 30.79 29.65 -14.71
C ALA A 198 31.46 28.84 -15.85
N PRO A 199 32.71 28.35 -15.73
CA PRO A 199 32.94 27.11 -14.97
C PRO A 199 34.34 26.97 -14.34
N ALA A 200 34.53 25.91 -13.56
CA ALA A 200 35.84 25.24 -13.42
C ALA A 200 35.66 23.75 -13.08
N SER A 201 36.09 22.88 -13.99
CA SER A 201 36.41 21.48 -13.71
C SER A 201 37.77 21.17 -14.33
N LYS A 202 38.60 20.37 -13.64
CA LYS A 202 39.92 19.94 -14.13
C LYS A 202 40.10 18.44 -13.90
N ALA A 203 40.41 17.72 -14.96
CA ALA A 203 40.85 16.33 -14.91
C ALA A 203 41.67 15.98 -16.16
N ALA A 204 43.01 16.05 -16.07
CA ALA A 204 43.98 15.36 -16.94
C ALA A 204 45.40 15.68 -16.47
N GLY A 205 46.27 14.66 -16.38
CA GLY A 205 47.68 14.78 -16.00
C GLY A 205 48.25 13.40 -15.64
N LYS A 206 49.42 13.03 -16.20
CA LYS A 206 50.01 11.69 -16.10
C LYS A 206 51.53 11.75 -16.32
N LYS A 207 52.29 10.93 -15.57
CA LYS A 207 53.77 10.99 -15.40
C LYS A 207 54.22 12.20 -14.56
N ALA A 208 55.39 12.15 -13.91
CA ALA A 208 56.30 11.01 -13.74
C ALA A 208 55.98 10.21 -12.47
#